data_AF-A0A733NG99-F1
#
_entry.id   AF-A0A733NG99-F1
#
_cell.length_a   1.000
_cell.length_b   1.000
_cell.length_c   1.000
_cell.angle_alpha   90.00
_cell.angle_beta   90.00
_cell.angle_gamma   90.00
#
_symmetry.space_group_name_H-M   'P 1'
#
loop_
_entity.id
_entity.type
_entity.pdbx_description
1 polymer ?
#
loop_
_entity_poly.entity_id
_entity_poly.type
_entity_poly.pdbx_seq_one_letter_code
_entity_poly.pdbx_strand_id
1 'polypeptide(L)'
;FLYFIPSYILYYSSIKSISKQTEIREEIIDRAKHNKQDQAIIPDYYFPPVLHAGPSLDTFNSEAMSRYYGIDLKITAPGFFDYSRAFNFKPLNINAKICNNVYIKSLWIYKQQMDIKTFVIFEFNKNPADSLDEKTAMFISFKTKDGKIINADVDKKTFQIDGRWLSGRAINDIDSNELESITSGTWDVRTGARTNENITEIIK
;
A
#
# COMPACT_ATOMS: atom_id res chain seq x y z
N PHE A 1 -28.22 16.45 -13.63
CA PHE A 1 -27.50 15.65 -14.65
C PHE A 1 -26.00 15.91 -14.69
N LEU A 2 -25.50 17.16 -14.71
CA LEU A 2 -24.05 17.44 -14.82
C LEU A 2 -23.17 16.80 -13.71
N TYR A 3 -23.69 16.69 -12.48
CA TYR A 3 -22.99 16.05 -11.35
C TYR A 3 -23.17 14.52 -11.30
N PHE A 4 -24.09 13.96 -12.09
CA PHE A 4 -24.37 12.52 -12.07
C PHE A 4 -23.25 11.71 -12.70
N ILE A 5 -22.74 12.14 -13.86
CA ILE A 5 -21.66 11.45 -14.58
C ILE A 5 -20.39 11.31 -13.73
N PRO A 6 -19.79 12.40 -13.19
CA PRO A 6 -18.58 12.27 -12.38
C PRO A 6 -18.84 11.49 -11.08
N SER A 7 -20.00 11.67 -10.44
CA SER A 7 -20.38 10.91 -9.25
C SER A 7 -20.46 9.41 -9.51
N TYR A 8 -21.10 9.02 -10.62
CA TYR A 8 -21.25 7.62 -11.02
C TYR A 8 -19.91 6.98 -11.37
N ILE A 9 -19.01 7.71 -12.04
CA ILE A 9 -17.65 7.23 -12.34
C ILE A 9 -16.86 6.95 -11.05
N LEU A 10 -16.91 7.87 -10.09
CA LEU A 10 -16.24 7.71 -8.80
C LEU A 10 -16.81 6.53 -8.00
N TYR A 11 -18.13 6.40 -7.97
CA TYR A 11 -18.81 5.27 -7.35
C TYR A 11 -18.41 3.94 -8.01
N TYR A 12 -18.51 3.84 -9.33
CA TYR A 12 -18.15 2.64 -10.08
C TYR A 12 -16.67 2.25 -9.87
N SER A 13 -15.75 3.22 -9.91
CA SER A 13 -14.33 2.98 -9.62
C SER A 13 -14.11 2.47 -8.20
N SER A 14 -14.90 2.95 -7.24
CA SER A 14 -14.82 2.53 -5.83
C SER A 14 -15.32 1.10 -5.67
N ILE A 15 -16.47 0.75 -6.26
CA ILE A 15 -17.00 -0.61 -6.26
C ILE A 15 -16.02 -1.59 -6.92
N LYS A 16 -15.40 -1.21 -8.04
CA LYS A 16 -14.39 -2.05 -8.70
C LYS A 16 -13.18 -2.30 -7.80
N SER A 17 -12.69 -1.27 -7.10
CA SER A 17 -11.59 -1.40 -6.14
C SER A 17 -11.97 -2.32 -4.97
N ILE A 18 -13.15 -2.11 -4.38
CA ILE A 18 -13.66 -2.94 -3.27
C ILE A 18 -13.80 -4.39 -3.72
N SER A 19 -14.39 -4.65 -4.89
CA SER A 19 -14.52 -6.00 -5.44
C SER A 19 -13.17 -6.71 -5.60
N LYS A 20 -12.12 -6.01 -6.05
CA LYS A 20 -10.77 -6.58 -6.14
C LYS A 20 -10.12 -6.82 -4.78
N GLN A 21 -10.41 -5.97 -3.81
CA GLN A 21 -10.02 -6.17 -2.42
C GLN A 21 -10.76 -7.37 -1.78
N THR A 22 -12.03 -7.59 -2.14
CA THR A 22 -12.84 -8.75 -1.71
C THR A 22 -12.25 -10.04 -2.25
N GLU A 23 -11.95 -10.12 -3.55
CA GLU A 23 -11.31 -11.29 -4.16
C GLU A 23 -10.05 -11.72 -3.38
N ILE A 24 -9.18 -10.77 -3.03
CA ILE A 24 -7.97 -11.05 -2.24
C ILE A 24 -8.30 -11.54 -0.82
N ARG A 25 -9.31 -10.94 -0.16
CA ARG A 25 -9.76 -11.38 1.17
C ARG A 25 -10.29 -12.81 1.14
N GLU A 26 -11.11 -13.14 0.14
CA GLU A 26 -11.63 -14.49 -0.08
C GLU A 26 -10.48 -15.49 -0.27
N GLU A 27 -9.51 -15.17 -1.11
CA GLU A 27 -8.35 -16.05 -1.34
C GLU A 27 -7.54 -16.29 -0.06
N ILE A 28 -7.37 -15.28 0.80
CA ILE A 28 -6.71 -15.43 2.10
C ILE A 28 -7.51 -16.35 3.02
N ILE A 29 -8.83 -16.18 3.08
CA ILE A 29 -9.73 -17.00 3.91
C ILE A 29 -9.72 -18.45 3.44
N ASP A 30 -9.88 -18.69 2.14
CA ASP A 30 -9.91 -20.03 1.56
C ASP A 30 -8.59 -20.77 1.79
N ARG A 31 -7.46 -20.07 1.66
CA ARG A 31 -6.13 -20.62 1.95
C ARG A 31 -5.95 -20.93 3.43
N ALA A 32 -6.44 -20.08 4.34
CA ALA A 32 -6.40 -20.36 5.77
C ALA A 32 -7.22 -21.61 6.12
N LYS A 33 -8.42 -21.75 5.55
CA LYS A 33 -9.27 -22.94 5.70
C LYS A 33 -8.62 -24.19 5.13
N HIS A 34 -8.06 -24.11 3.93
CA HIS A 34 -7.35 -25.23 3.30
C HIS A 34 -6.16 -25.72 4.14
N ASN A 35 -5.42 -24.77 4.71
CA ASN A 35 -4.27 -25.04 5.58
C ASN A 35 -4.66 -25.39 7.02
N LYS A 36 -5.96 -25.51 7.33
CA LYS A 36 -6.50 -25.81 8.67
C LYS A 36 -5.98 -24.85 9.75
N GLN A 37 -5.86 -23.57 9.41
CA GLN A 37 -5.53 -22.53 10.38
C GLN A 37 -6.75 -22.22 11.25
N ASP A 38 -6.51 -21.87 12.51
CA ASP A 38 -7.59 -21.52 13.45
C ASP A 38 -8.25 -20.17 13.11
N GLN A 39 -7.50 -19.26 12.47
CA GLN A 39 -7.95 -17.93 12.09
C GLN A 39 -7.40 -17.53 10.72
N ALA A 40 -8.13 -16.68 10.00
CA ALA A 40 -7.65 -15.95 8.83
C ALA A 40 -7.41 -14.47 9.19
N ILE A 41 -6.23 -13.94 8.86
CA ILE A 41 -5.89 -12.54 9.07
C ILE A 41 -6.11 -11.80 7.76
N ILE A 42 -7.09 -10.90 7.73
CA ILE A 42 -7.49 -10.19 6.52
C ILE A 42 -7.29 -8.68 6.67
N PRO A 43 -6.87 -7.97 5.62
CA PRO A 43 -6.84 -6.51 5.63
C PRO A 43 -8.27 -5.94 5.64
N ASP A 44 -8.44 -4.83 6.33
CA ASP A 44 -9.62 -3.99 6.18
C ASP A 44 -9.64 -3.34 4.78
N TYR A 45 -10.84 -3.02 4.28
CA TYR A 45 -11.03 -2.35 3.01
C TYR A 45 -10.48 -0.92 3.04
N TYR A 46 -9.78 -0.55 1.97
CA TYR A 46 -9.59 0.84 1.61
C TYR A 46 -10.74 1.29 0.72
N PHE A 47 -11.48 2.31 1.14
CA PHE A 47 -12.59 2.88 0.38
C PHE A 47 -12.11 4.13 -0.39
N PRO A 48 -12.05 4.08 -1.72
CA PRO A 48 -11.77 5.27 -2.51
C PRO A 48 -12.81 6.38 -2.30
N PRO A 49 -12.44 7.66 -2.42
CA PRO A 49 -13.36 8.78 -2.23
C PRO A 49 -14.61 8.71 -3.13
N VAL A 50 -15.77 9.05 -2.58
CA VAL A 50 -17.03 9.19 -3.33
C VAL A 50 -17.61 10.60 -3.08
N LEU A 51 -18.35 11.17 -4.03
CA LEU A 51 -18.90 12.54 -3.88
C LEU A 51 -19.97 12.65 -2.80
N HIS A 52 -20.67 11.55 -2.51
CA HIS A 52 -21.65 11.48 -1.44
C HIS A 52 -21.31 10.29 -0.55
N ALA A 53 -21.34 10.50 0.76
CA ALA A 53 -21.14 9.41 1.72
C ALA A 53 -22.17 8.30 1.43
N GLY A 54 -21.67 7.12 1.06
CA GLY A 54 -22.47 5.91 0.94
C GLY A 54 -22.81 5.33 2.30
N PRO A 55 -23.55 4.18 2.34
CA PRO A 55 -23.79 3.47 3.59
C PRO A 55 -22.48 3.19 4.34
N SER A 56 -22.53 3.38 5.66
CA SER A 56 -21.36 3.44 6.55
C SER A 56 -20.58 2.12 6.65
N LEU A 57 -19.31 2.26 7.06
CA LEU A 57 -18.28 1.24 7.29
C LEU A 57 -18.74 0.00 8.08
N ASP A 58 -19.73 0.15 8.97
CA ASP A 58 -20.16 -0.90 9.90
C ASP A 58 -20.75 -2.15 9.23
N THR A 59 -21.14 -2.06 7.95
CA THR A 59 -21.73 -3.20 7.23
C THR A 59 -20.72 -4.16 6.62
N PHE A 60 -19.47 -3.73 6.36
CA PHE A 60 -18.50 -4.54 5.61
C PHE A 60 -17.57 -5.41 6.48
N ASN A 61 -17.55 -5.18 7.79
CA ASN A 61 -16.69 -5.87 8.76
C ASN A 61 -17.46 -6.29 10.01
N SER A 62 -18.55 -7.04 9.81
CA SER A 62 -19.36 -7.56 10.93
C SER A 62 -18.72 -8.81 11.55
N GLU A 63 -18.86 -8.99 12.87
CA GLU A 63 -18.56 -10.25 13.56
C GLU A 63 -19.29 -11.47 12.94
N ALA A 64 -20.41 -11.23 12.25
CA ALA A 64 -21.14 -12.26 11.53
C ALA A 64 -20.32 -12.89 10.39
N MET A 65 -19.27 -12.23 9.89
CA MET A 65 -18.41 -12.78 8.84
C MET A 65 -17.70 -14.04 9.30
N SER A 66 -17.13 -14.08 10.51
CA SER A 66 -16.49 -15.29 11.03
C SER A 66 -17.45 -16.49 11.05
N ARG A 67 -18.73 -16.24 11.36
CA ARG A 67 -19.79 -17.27 11.32
C ARG A 67 -20.11 -17.71 9.90
N TYR A 68 -20.19 -16.76 8.95
CA TYR A 68 -20.48 -17.04 7.54
C TYR A 68 -19.38 -17.90 6.90
N TYR A 69 -18.10 -17.57 7.12
CA TYR A 69 -16.99 -18.31 6.52
C TYR A 69 -16.64 -19.60 7.28
N GLY A 70 -17.09 -19.74 8.53
CA GLY A 70 -16.81 -20.88 9.40
C GLY A 70 -15.36 -20.92 9.90
N ILE A 71 -14.70 -19.76 10.01
CA ILE A 71 -13.34 -19.58 10.53
C ILE A 71 -13.27 -18.22 11.23
N ASP A 72 -12.45 -18.10 12.28
CA ASP A 72 -12.27 -16.81 12.94
C ASP A 72 -11.54 -15.82 12.02
N LEU A 73 -12.04 -14.59 11.93
CA LEU A 73 -11.48 -13.54 11.09
C LEU A 73 -10.88 -12.44 11.94
N LYS A 74 -9.58 -12.24 11.81
CA LYS A 74 -8.86 -11.12 12.41
C LYS A 74 -8.63 -10.03 11.37
N ILE A 75 -9.31 -8.90 11.55
CA ILE A 75 -9.20 -7.76 10.65
C ILE A 75 -8.04 -6.87 11.10
N THR A 76 -7.09 -6.62 10.20
CA THR A 76 -6.00 -5.65 10.42
C THR A 76 -6.38 -4.31 9.82
N ALA A 77 -5.99 -3.21 10.47
CA ALA A 77 -6.24 -1.85 10.00
C ALA A 77 -5.89 -1.69 8.51
N PRO A 78 -6.69 -0.91 7.75
CA PRO A 78 -6.45 -0.75 6.34
C PRO A 78 -5.12 -0.02 6.14
N GLY A 79 -4.37 -0.42 5.12
CA GLY A 79 -3.37 0.49 4.58
C GLY A 79 -4.06 1.77 4.10
N PHE A 80 -3.38 2.91 4.15
CA PHE A 80 -3.89 4.17 3.60
C PHE A 80 -3.95 4.20 2.06
N PHE A 81 -4.10 3.03 1.41
CA PHE A 81 -4.01 2.82 -0.03
C PHE A 81 -4.81 1.57 -0.46
N ASP A 82 -5.14 1.49 -1.75
CA ASP A 82 -5.82 0.33 -2.36
C ASP A 82 -4.82 -0.81 -2.54
N TYR A 83 -4.76 -1.72 -1.56
CA TYR A 83 -3.80 -2.82 -1.60
C TYR A 83 -4.03 -3.77 -2.77
N SER A 84 -5.23 -3.79 -3.38
CA SER A 84 -5.50 -4.66 -4.54
C SER A 84 -4.59 -4.34 -5.72
N ARG A 85 -4.03 -3.11 -5.78
CA ARG A 85 -3.05 -2.71 -6.78
C ARG A 85 -1.77 -3.52 -6.71
N ALA A 86 -1.32 -3.89 -5.50
CA ALA A 86 -0.12 -4.69 -5.33
C ALA A 86 -0.29 -6.16 -5.75
N PHE A 87 -1.53 -6.67 -5.81
CA PHE A 87 -1.83 -8.06 -6.14
C PHE A 87 -2.25 -8.26 -7.60
N ASN A 88 -2.96 -7.30 -8.17
CA ASN A 88 -3.56 -7.44 -9.50
C ASN A 88 -2.75 -6.81 -10.64
N PHE A 89 -1.67 -6.07 -10.32
CA PHE A 89 -0.90 -5.32 -11.32
C PHE A 89 0.59 -5.64 -11.23
N LYS A 90 1.28 -5.53 -12.37
CA LYS A 90 2.71 -5.78 -12.47
C LYS A 90 3.50 -4.72 -11.69
N PRO A 91 4.44 -5.12 -10.80
CA PRO A 91 5.31 -4.17 -10.11
C PRO A 91 6.41 -3.59 -11.00
N LEU A 92 6.99 -2.49 -10.54
CA LEU A 92 8.37 -2.12 -10.84
C LEU A 92 9.29 -2.81 -9.81
N ASN A 93 10.18 -3.68 -10.27
CA ASN A 93 11.16 -4.35 -9.40
C ASN A 93 12.39 -3.46 -9.25
N ILE A 94 12.81 -3.18 -8.02
CA ILE A 94 13.82 -2.15 -7.74
C ILE A 94 14.94 -2.59 -6.79
N ASN A 95 14.67 -3.48 -5.84
CA ASN A 95 15.63 -3.89 -4.81
C ASN A 95 16.38 -2.73 -4.12
N ALA A 96 15.66 -1.64 -3.80
CA ALA A 96 16.25 -0.45 -3.21
C ALA A 96 16.57 -0.63 -1.72
N LYS A 97 17.84 -0.45 -1.34
CA LYS A 97 18.31 -0.66 0.04
C LYS A 97 17.92 0.50 0.95
N ILE A 98 17.41 0.18 2.15
CA ILE A 98 17.15 1.17 3.21
C ILE A 98 18.31 1.19 4.20
N CYS A 99 18.50 0.09 4.92
CA CYS A 99 19.58 -0.10 5.88
C CYS A 99 19.77 -1.60 6.12
N ASN A 100 20.97 -2.03 6.53
CA ASN A 100 21.24 -3.43 6.87
C ASN A 100 20.64 -4.40 5.84
N ASN A 101 19.73 -5.29 6.27
CA ASN A 101 19.00 -6.27 5.46
C ASN A 101 17.54 -5.85 5.16
N VAL A 102 17.20 -4.58 5.28
CA VAL A 102 15.88 -4.02 4.91
C VAL A 102 15.98 -3.37 3.53
N TYR A 103 15.13 -3.81 2.61
CA TYR A 103 15.06 -3.25 1.26
C TYR A 103 13.62 -3.28 0.71
N ILE A 104 13.37 -2.36 -0.21
CA ILE A 104 12.15 -2.32 -1.01
C ILE A 104 12.36 -3.26 -2.19
N LYS A 105 11.60 -4.35 -2.26
CA LYS A 105 11.64 -5.31 -3.36
C LYS A 105 11.10 -4.69 -4.65
N SER A 106 9.91 -4.10 -4.52
CA SER A 106 9.11 -3.64 -5.63
C SER A 106 8.23 -2.48 -5.21
N LEU A 107 7.75 -1.74 -6.20
CA LEU A 107 6.75 -0.70 -6.01
C LEU A 107 5.68 -0.70 -7.10
N TRP A 108 4.55 -0.07 -6.79
CA TRP A 108 3.47 0.22 -7.73
C TRP A 108 3.14 1.70 -7.61
N ILE A 109 3.09 2.40 -8.74
CA ILE A 109 2.58 3.75 -8.83
C ILE A 109 1.25 3.67 -9.58
N TYR A 110 0.20 4.24 -9.00
CA TYR A 110 -1.10 4.28 -9.66
C TYR A 110 -1.81 5.59 -9.38
N LYS A 111 -2.60 6.03 -10.35
CA LYS A 111 -3.51 7.16 -10.20
C LYS A 111 -4.85 6.65 -9.70
N GLN A 112 -5.31 7.19 -8.58
CA GLN A 112 -6.62 6.93 -8.03
C GLN A 112 -7.62 7.86 -8.72
N GLN A 113 -8.73 7.28 -9.21
CA GLN A 113 -9.98 7.96 -9.58
C GLN A 113 -9.84 9.27 -10.35
N MET A 114 -10.13 9.27 -11.66
CA MET A 114 -10.03 10.48 -12.49
C MET A 114 -8.72 11.26 -12.27
N ASP A 115 -7.64 10.54 -11.94
CA ASP A 115 -6.31 11.07 -11.65
C ASP A 115 -6.24 12.14 -10.55
N ILE A 116 -7.18 12.11 -9.58
CA ILE A 116 -7.24 13.09 -8.49
C ILE A 116 -6.04 12.97 -7.54
N LYS A 117 -5.54 11.74 -7.33
CA LYS A 117 -4.37 11.48 -6.48
C LYS A 117 -3.50 10.39 -7.06
N THR A 118 -2.18 10.57 -6.97
CA THR A 118 -1.21 9.53 -7.31
C THR A 118 -0.75 8.87 -6.01
N PHE A 119 -0.78 7.54 -5.99
CA PHE A 119 -0.32 6.73 -4.87
C PHE A 119 0.91 5.93 -5.28
N VAL A 120 1.78 5.70 -4.31
CA VAL A 120 2.80 4.67 -4.38
C VAL A 120 2.60 3.65 -3.28
N ILE A 121 2.78 2.38 -3.65
CA ILE A 121 2.83 1.23 -2.74
C ILE A 121 4.22 0.64 -2.85
N PHE A 122 4.85 0.38 -1.70
CA PHE A 122 6.11 -0.30 -1.56
C PHE A 122 5.89 -1.69 -0.97
N GLU A 123 6.52 -2.70 -1.55
CA GLU A 123 6.69 -4.01 -0.93
C GLU A 123 8.10 -4.11 -0.35
N PHE A 124 8.18 -4.35 0.95
CA PHE A 124 9.42 -4.58 1.66
C PHE A 124 9.68 -6.08 1.80
N ASN A 125 10.95 -6.45 1.96
CA ASN A 125 11.32 -7.84 2.19
C ASN A 125 10.92 -8.36 3.58
N LYS A 126 10.78 -7.46 4.56
CA LYS A 126 10.32 -7.70 5.93
C LYS A 126 9.73 -6.41 6.50
N ASN A 127 9.10 -6.46 7.67
CA ASN A 127 8.66 -5.26 8.38
C ASN A 127 9.88 -4.43 8.83
N PRO A 128 10.08 -3.20 8.33
CA PRO A 128 11.19 -2.36 8.73
C PRO A 128 11.19 -2.04 10.23
N ALA A 129 10.02 -1.94 10.86
CA ALA A 129 9.89 -1.69 12.29
C ALA A 129 10.56 -2.76 13.17
N ASP A 130 10.70 -4.00 12.68
CA ASP A 130 11.36 -5.08 13.42
C ASP A 130 12.90 -4.94 13.41
N SER A 131 13.44 -4.09 12.52
CA SER A 131 14.89 -3.87 12.36
C SER A 131 15.33 -2.46 12.72
N LEU A 132 14.40 -1.55 13.00
CA LEU A 132 14.65 -0.12 13.23
C LEU A 132 14.12 0.31 14.59
N ASP A 133 15.00 0.86 15.42
CA ASP A 133 14.62 1.40 16.73
C ASP A 133 13.66 2.60 16.61
N GLU A 134 13.04 2.98 17.73
CA GLU A 134 12.09 4.09 17.81
C GLU A 134 12.66 5.46 17.44
N LYS A 135 13.99 5.62 17.50
CA LYS A 135 14.69 6.87 17.19
C LYS A 135 15.12 6.93 15.73
N THR A 136 14.84 5.89 14.95
CA THR A 136 15.21 5.79 13.55
C THR A 136 13.97 5.82 12.66
N ALA A 137 13.93 6.81 11.76
CA ALA A 137 12.92 6.91 10.73
C ALA A 137 13.52 6.58 9.36
N MET A 138 12.66 6.14 8.43
CA MET A 138 13.04 5.92 7.04
C MET A 138 12.81 7.18 6.22
N PHE A 139 13.52 7.29 5.12
CA PHE A 139 13.18 8.22 4.05
C PHE A 139 13.31 7.53 2.69
N ILE A 140 12.47 7.97 1.77
CA ILE A 140 12.37 7.49 0.39
C ILE A 140 12.01 8.69 -0.48
N SER A 141 12.80 8.95 -1.50
CA SER A 141 12.49 9.98 -2.50
C SER A 141 12.79 9.47 -3.90
N PHE A 142 11.95 9.90 -4.83
CA PHE A 142 12.10 9.60 -6.25
C PHE A 142 12.78 10.76 -6.95
N LYS A 143 13.72 10.44 -7.84
CA LYS A 143 14.25 11.37 -8.81
C LYS A 143 13.71 11.01 -10.19
N THR A 144 13.13 11.99 -10.86
CA THR A 144 12.68 11.85 -12.25
C THR A 144 13.78 12.30 -13.21
N LYS A 145 13.68 11.88 -14.48
CA LYS A 145 14.66 12.21 -15.54
C LYS A 145 14.85 13.72 -15.77
N ASP A 146 13.84 14.52 -15.48
CA ASP A 146 13.90 15.99 -15.53
C ASP A 146 14.57 16.62 -14.28
N GLY A 147 15.03 15.81 -13.33
CA GLY A 147 15.70 16.23 -12.11
C GLY A 147 14.77 16.55 -10.94
N LYS A 148 13.44 16.45 -11.09
CA LYS A 148 12.49 16.70 -9.99
C LYS A 148 12.61 15.61 -8.92
N ILE A 149 12.59 16.04 -7.66
CA ILE A 149 12.60 15.16 -6.48
C ILE A 149 11.20 15.11 -5.89
N ILE A 150 10.68 13.89 -5.68
CA ILE A 150 9.36 13.64 -5.11
C ILE A 150 9.54 12.86 -3.80
N ASN A 151 9.09 13.45 -2.69
CA ASN A 151 9.09 12.78 -1.40
C ASN A 151 8.06 11.64 -1.39
N ALA A 152 8.51 10.46 -0.99
CA ALA A 152 7.73 9.24 -0.93
C ALA A 152 7.95 8.49 0.40
N ASP A 153 8.37 9.20 1.46
CA ASP A 153 8.60 8.64 2.80
C ASP A 153 7.36 7.90 3.30
N VAL A 154 7.52 6.69 3.82
CA VAL A 154 6.46 5.94 4.51
C VAL A 154 6.91 5.56 5.91
N ASP A 155 5.94 5.29 6.79
CA ASP A 155 6.23 4.78 8.12
C ASP A 155 6.98 3.45 8.06
N LYS A 156 7.85 3.23 9.06
CA LYS A 156 8.59 1.97 9.22
C LYS A 156 7.68 0.76 9.52
N LYS A 157 6.48 1.00 10.06
CA LYS A 157 5.51 -0.08 10.31
C LYS A 157 4.77 -0.38 9.01
N THR A 158 4.97 -1.58 8.49
CA THR A 158 4.25 -2.06 7.31
C THR A 158 3.08 -2.96 7.69
N PHE A 159 2.16 -3.15 6.75
CA PHE A 159 1.02 -4.04 6.88
C PHE A 159 1.35 -5.38 6.24
N GLN A 160 1.14 -6.47 6.95
CA GLN A 160 1.27 -7.81 6.38
C GLN A 160 -0.03 -8.18 5.69
N ILE A 161 0.01 -8.35 4.37
CA ILE A 161 -1.14 -8.80 3.58
C ILE A 161 -0.68 -10.01 2.78
N ASP A 162 -1.24 -11.18 3.09
CA ASP A 162 -0.92 -12.44 2.42
C ASP A 162 0.59 -12.73 2.31
N GLY A 163 1.29 -12.59 3.44
CA GLY A 163 2.74 -12.80 3.51
C GLY A 163 3.61 -11.67 2.95
N ARG A 164 3.02 -10.59 2.41
CA ARG A 164 3.73 -9.45 1.83
C ARG A 164 3.69 -8.26 2.78
N TRP A 165 4.84 -7.57 2.92
CA TRP A 165 4.97 -6.40 3.79
C TRP A 165 4.79 -5.13 2.99
N LEU A 166 3.60 -4.54 3.06
CA LEU A 166 3.19 -3.41 2.23
C LEU A 166 3.11 -2.12 3.04
N SER A 167 3.53 -1.01 2.44
CA SER A 167 3.21 0.34 2.91
C SER A 167 3.02 1.25 1.71
N GLY A 168 2.29 2.34 1.87
CA GLY A 168 1.96 3.20 0.76
C GLY A 168 1.43 4.54 1.19
N ARG A 169 1.45 5.49 0.26
CA ARG A 169 1.00 6.85 0.49
C ARG A 169 0.62 7.55 -0.80
N ALA A 170 -0.10 8.66 -0.65
CA ALA A 170 -0.22 9.63 -1.73
C ALA A 170 1.10 10.39 -1.92
N ILE A 171 1.43 10.66 -3.18
CA ILE A 171 2.60 11.43 -3.62
C ILE A 171 2.17 12.49 -4.64
N ASN A 172 3.07 13.44 -4.90
CA ASN A 172 2.90 14.34 -6.04
C ASN A 172 2.92 13.53 -7.34
N ASP A 173 2.18 14.02 -8.34
CA ASP A 173 2.03 13.28 -9.59
C ASP A 173 3.37 12.96 -10.24
N ILE A 174 3.49 11.71 -10.72
CA ILE A 174 4.65 11.14 -11.36
C ILE A 174 4.19 10.05 -12.35
N ASP A 175 4.73 10.09 -13.57
CA ASP A 175 4.69 8.93 -14.45
C ASP A 175 5.83 7.97 -14.06
N SER A 176 5.48 6.71 -13.80
CA SER A 176 6.44 5.64 -13.56
C SER A 176 7.54 5.54 -14.63
N ASN A 177 7.26 5.93 -15.88
CA ASN A 177 8.24 5.95 -16.98
C ASN A 177 9.31 7.03 -16.82
N GLU A 178 9.01 8.08 -16.06
CA GLU A 178 9.92 9.19 -15.78
C GLU A 178 10.79 8.95 -14.55
N LEU A 179 10.52 7.91 -13.76
CA LEU A 179 11.36 7.53 -12.63
C LEU A 179 12.76 7.10 -13.13
N GLU A 180 13.78 7.82 -12.65
CA GLU A 180 15.21 7.60 -12.94
C GLU A 180 15.87 6.83 -11.79
N SER A 181 15.73 7.31 -10.55
CA SER A 181 16.33 6.68 -9.39
C SER A 181 15.51 6.86 -8.11
N ILE A 182 15.82 6.05 -7.11
CA ILE A 182 15.25 6.10 -5.77
C ILE A 182 16.39 6.35 -4.78
N THR A 183 16.30 7.44 -4.04
CA THR A 183 17.16 7.68 -2.87
C THR A 183 16.41 7.20 -1.64
N SER A 184 17.03 6.32 -0.86
CA SER A 184 16.39 5.77 0.32
C SER A 184 17.37 5.44 1.44
N GLY A 185 16.90 5.53 2.68
CA GLY A 185 17.76 5.33 3.83
C GLY A 185 17.08 5.59 5.16
N THR A 186 17.89 5.91 6.16
CA THR A 186 17.43 6.18 7.52
C THR A 186 17.98 7.49 8.05
N TRP A 187 17.28 8.08 9.01
CA TRP A 187 17.72 9.26 9.74
C TRP A 187 17.35 9.16 11.21
N ASP A 188 18.16 9.78 12.06
CA ASP A 188 17.93 9.86 13.50
C ASP A 188 16.90 10.96 13.79
N VAL A 189 15.76 10.57 14.38
CA VAL A 189 14.59 11.43 14.62
C VAL A 189 14.91 12.59 15.56
N ARG A 190 15.90 12.44 16.45
CA ARG A 190 16.26 13.46 17.44
C ARG A 190 17.15 14.54 16.86
N THR A 191 18.07 14.16 15.98
CA THR A 191 19.12 15.04 15.45
C THR A 191 18.83 15.52 14.04
N GLY A 192 17.94 14.84 13.30
CA GLY A 192 17.70 15.08 11.88
C GLY A 192 18.80 14.54 10.97
N ALA A 193 19.86 13.94 11.52
CA ALA A 193 21.01 13.49 10.74
C ALA A 193 20.69 12.22 9.96
N ARG A 194 21.08 12.18 8.67
CA ARG A 194 21.06 10.96 7.87
C ARG A 194 22.06 9.96 8.46
N THR A 195 21.61 8.72 8.69
CA THR A 195 22.43 7.64 9.23
C THR A 195 22.78 6.59 8.18
N ASN A 196 21.91 6.41 7.18
CA ASN A 196 22.18 5.64 5.98
C ASN A 196 21.55 6.34 4.79
N GLU A 197 22.21 6.31 3.64
CA GLU A 197 21.67 6.83 2.38
C GLU A 197 22.16 5.94 1.23
N ASN A 198 21.24 5.53 0.37
CA ASN A 198 21.52 4.69 -0.78
C ASN A 198 20.78 5.27 -1.98
N ILE A 199 21.40 5.21 -3.15
CA ILE A 199 20.78 5.55 -4.42
C ILE A 199 20.63 4.26 -5.22
N THR A 200 19.43 4.02 -5.72
CA THR A 200 19.10 2.86 -6.55
C THR A 200 18.62 3.36 -7.91
N GLU A 201 19.41 3.11 -8.95
CA GLU A 201 19.05 3.42 -10.33
C GLU A 201 17.97 2.47 -10.83
N ILE A 202 16.99 3.01 -11.55
CA ILE A 202 15.89 2.22 -12.13
C ILE A 202 16.28 1.75 -13.52
N ILE A 203 16.54 0.45 -13.63
CA ILE A 203 16.79 -0.22 -14.90
C ILE A 203 15.46 -0.77 -15.41
N LYS A 204 15.01 -0.28 -16.57
CA LYS A 204 13.75 -0.69 -17.23
C LYS A 204 14.01 -1.65 -18.37
#